data_AF-A0A2S9GCA8-F1
#
_entry.id   AF-A0A2S9GCA8-F1
#
_cell.length_a   1.000
_cell.length_b   1.000
_cell.length_c   1.000
_cell.angle_alpha   90.00
_cell.angle_beta   90.00
_cell.angle_gamma   90.00
#
_symmetry.space_group_name_H-M   'P 1'
#
loop_
_entity.id
_entity.type
_entity.pdbx_description
1 polymer ?
#
loop_
_entity_poly.entity_id
_entity_poly.type
_entity_poly.pdbx_seq_one_letter_code
_entity_poly.pdbx_strand_id
1 'polypeptide(L)'
;LITEAAAEAGRAAARSGAHTQACEFFQIALERGGLLSEDAEATLLEQLAGEYYLTDRLQDAIDACLRAMTIRRSTGSPVAVSAD
;
A
#
# COMPACT_ATOMS: atom_id res chain seq x y z
N LEU A 1 13.41 -1.21 -10.18
CA LEU A 1 13.37 -2.50 -10.93
C LEU A 1 12.45 -3.54 -10.30
N ILE A 2 12.85 -4.29 -9.25
CA ILE A 2 11.98 -5.38 -8.69
C ILE A 2 10.69 -4.82 -8.08
N THR A 3 10.79 -3.77 -7.26
CA THR A 3 9.64 -3.11 -6.62
C THR A 3 8.64 -2.56 -7.63
N GLU A 4 9.11 -1.83 -8.65
CA GLU A 4 8.24 -1.26 -9.69
C GLU A 4 7.60 -2.34 -10.54
N ALA A 5 8.36 -3.38 -10.91
CA ALA A 5 7.84 -4.51 -11.69
C ALA A 5 6.77 -5.29 -10.90
N ALA A 6 7.00 -5.53 -9.61
CA ALA A 6 6.02 -6.15 -8.73
C ALA A 6 4.77 -5.27 -8.56
N ALA A 7 4.94 -3.96 -8.37
CA ALA A 7 3.80 -3.04 -8.29
C ALA A 7 2.97 -3.00 -9.59
N GLU A 8 3.61 -3.04 -10.76
CA GLU A 8 2.89 -3.10 -12.03
C GLU A 8 2.22 -4.46 -12.25
N ALA A 9 2.87 -5.56 -11.89
CA ALA A 9 2.27 -6.89 -11.92
C ALA A 9 1.03 -6.97 -11.02
N GLY A 10 1.11 -6.39 -9.81
CA GLY A 10 -0.03 -6.31 -8.89
C GLY A 10 -1.20 -5.52 -9.48
N ARG A 11 -0.94 -4.34 -10.07
CA ARG A 11 -1.98 -3.57 -10.77
C ARG A 11 -2.58 -4.29 -11.96
N ALA A 12 -1.77 -5.02 -12.73
CA ALA A 12 -2.25 -5.82 -13.86
C ALA A 12 -3.15 -6.98 -13.40
N ALA A 13 -2.77 -7.67 -12.33
CA ALA A 13 -3.55 -8.74 -11.71
C ALA A 13 -4.88 -8.21 -11.13
N ALA A 14 -4.86 -7.07 -10.44
CA ALA A 14 -6.06 -6.41 -9.92
C ALA A 14 -7.07 -6.10 -11.02
N ARG A 15 -6.60 -5.50 -12.14
CA ARG A 15 -7.45 -5.19 -13.30
C ARG A 15 -8.07 -6.42 -13.97
N SER A 16 -7.44 -7.59 -13.86
CA SER A 16 -7.96 -8.84 -14.42
C SER A 16 -8.82 -9.65 -13.44
N GLY A 17 -8.99 -9.19 -12.20
CA GLY A 17 -9.72 -9.91 -11.15
C GLY A 17 -8.91 -11.00 -10.44
N ALA A 18 -7.59 -11.09 -10.71
CA ALA A 18 -6.68 -12.00 -10.03
C ALA A 18 -6.25 -11.44 -8.67
N HIS A 19 -7.23 -11.21 -7.78
CA HIS A 19 -7.05 -10.46 -6.52
C HIS A 19 -6.02 -11.09 -5.57
N THR A 20 -6.01 -12.43 -5.45
CA THR A 20 -5.00 -13.12 -4.64
C THR A 20 -3.58 -12.86 -5.15
N GLN A 21 -3.34 -12.98 -6.46
CA GLN A 21 -2.05 -12.67 -7.06
C GLN A 21 -1.70 -11.18 -6.95
N ALA A 22 -2.70 -10.29 -7.03
CA ALA A 22 -2.48 -8.86 -6.82
C ALA A 22 -1.95 -8.58 -5.40
N CYS A 23 -2.54 -9.21 -4.37
CA CYS A 23 -2.01 -9.14 -3.00
C CYS A 23 -0.53 -9.58 -2.93
N GLU A 24 -0.21 -10.75 -3.49
CA GLU A 24 1.14 -11.30 -3.47
C GLU A 24 2.16 -10.35 -4.10
N PHE A 25 1.85 -9.78 -5.26
CA PHE A 25 2.73 -8.84 -5.94
C PHE A 25 2.91 -7.52 -5.17
N PHE A 26 1.84 -6.97 -4.60
CA PHE A 26 1.94 -5.77 -3.77
C PHE A 26 2.74 -6.02 -2.48
N GLN A 27 2.60 -7.19 -1.85
CA GLN A 27 3.42 -7.60 -0.70
C GLN A 27 4.90 -7.70 -1.08
N ILE A 28 5.22 -8.33 -2.22
CA ILE A 28 6.61 -8.39 -2.73
C ILE A 28 7.19 -6.99 -2.95
N ALA A 29 6.40 -6.08 -3.52
CA ALA A 29 6.83 -4.70 -3.75
C ALA A 29 7.09 -3.96 -2.43
N LEU A 30 6.28 -4.17 -1.39
CA LEU A 30 6.47 -3.59 -0.05
C LEU A 30 7.68 -4.19 0.69
N GLU A 31 7.83 -5.52 0.69
CA GLU A 31 8.91 -6.22 1.42
C GLU A 31 10.30 -5.98 0.81
N ARG A 32 10.37 -5.88 -0.51
CA ARG A 32 11.62 -5.59 -1.23
C ARG A 32 11.87 -4.10 -1.40
N GLY A 33 10.91 -3.26 -1.01
CA GLY A 33 10.79 -1.84 -1.29
C GLY A 33 11.58 -0.91 -0.38
N GLY A 34 12.80 -1.26 0.03
CA GLY A 34 13.66 -0.38 0.84
C GLY A 34 14.05 0.96 0.19
N LEU A 35 13.45 1.32 -0.96
CA LEU A 35 13.68 2.54 -1.73
C LEU A 35 12.37 3.25 -2.16
N LEU A 36 11.20 2.82 -1.67
CA LEU A 36 9.96 3.55 -1.95
C LEU A 36 9.99 4.89 -1.23
N SER A 37 9.51 5.95 -1.89
CA SER A 37 9.12 7.15 -1.16
C SER A 37 7.94 6.82 -0.25
N GLU A 38 7.79 7.56 0.84
CA GLU A 38 6.66 7.41 1.76
C GLU A 38 5.30 7.48 1.02
N ASP A 39 5.15 8.39 0.05
CA ASP A 39 3.91 8.47 -0.75
C ASP A 39 3.68 7.23 -1.65
N ALA A 40 4.74 6.67 -2.21
CA ALA A 40 4.66 5.45 -3.02
C ALA A 40 4.32 4.23 -2.15
N GLU A 41 4.89 4.14 -0.94
CA GLU A 41 4.55 3.08 0.03
C GLU A 41 3.08 3.19 0.47
N ALA A 42 2.61 4.39 0.83
CA ALA A 42 1.21 4.62 1.21
C ALA A 42 0.23 4.24 0.09
N THR A 43 0.53 4.65 -1.14
CA THR A 43 -0.29 4.32 -2.32
C THR A 43 -0.36 2.81 -2.57
N LEU A 44 0.74 2.10 -2.34
CA LEU A 44 0.80 0.65 -2.53
C LEU A 44 0.05 -0.10 -1.42
N LEU A 45 0.12 0.39 -0.18
CA LEU A 45 -0.66 -0.14 0.95
C LEU A 45 -2.16 0.03 0.73
N GLU A 46 -2.61 1.14 0.15
CA GLU A 46 -4.02 1.36 -0.19
C GLU A 46 -4.52 0.40 -1.27
N GLN A 47 -3.70 0.15 -2.30
CA GLN A 47 -4.01 -0.86 -3.32
C GLN A 47 -4.12 -2.25 -2.70
N LEU A 48 -3.14 -2.63 -1.87
CA LEU A 48 -3.15 -3.91 -1.16
C LEU A 48 -4.38 -4.06 -0.24
N ALA A 49 -4.79 -3.00 0.45
CA ALA A 49 -5.99 -3.03 1.29
C ALA A 49 -7.26 -3.31 0.47
N GLY A 50 -7.38 -2.73 -0.73
CA GLY A 50 -8.47 -3.01 -1.66
C GLY A 50 -8.52 -4.49 -2.06
N GLU A 51 -7.37 -5.08 -2.39
CA GLU A 51 -7.29 -6.50 -2.75
C GLU A 51 -7.59 -7.42 -1.55
N TYR A 52 -7.15 -7.06 -0.34
CA TYR A 52 -7.52 -7.79 0.88
C TYR A 52 -9.02 -7.75 1.15
N TYR A 53 -9.67 -6.61 0.95
CA TYR A 53 -11.12 -6.52 1.06
C TYR A 53 -11.84 -7.45 0.06
N LEU A 54 -11.40 -7.45 -1.20
CA LEU A 54 -11.99 -8.30 -2.25
C LEU A 54 -11.76 -9.80 -2.04
N THR A 55 -10.78 -10.16 -1.21
CA THR A 55 -10.46 -11.55 -0.85
C THR A 55 -10.92 -11.94 0.56
N ASP A 56 -11.80 -11.14 1.18
CA ASP A 56 -12.38 -11.37 2.52
C ASP A 56 -11.35 -11.39 3.67
N ARG A 57 -10.18 -10.79 3.45
CA ARG A 57 -9.11 -10.65 4.44
C ARG A 57 -9.23 -9.33 5.19
N LEU A 58 -10.36 -9.13 5.86
CA LEU A 58 -10.76 -7.83 6.41
C LEU A 58 -9.76 -7.25 7.43
N GLN A 59 -9.17 -8.08 8.28
CA GLN A 59 -8.18 -7.59 9.26
C GLN A 59 -6.91 -7.08 8.57
N ASP A 60 -6.44 -7.79 7.54
CA ASP A 60 -5.27 -7.38 6.77
C ASP A 60 -5.54 -6.07 5.99
N ALA A 61 -6.77 -5.88 5.49
CA ALA A 61 -7.19 -4.64 4.86
C ALA A 61 -7.15 -3.46 5.84
N ILE A 62 -7.66 -3.65 7.07
CA ILE A 62 -7.63 -2.63 8.13
C ILE A 62 -6.18 -2.25 8.47
N ASP A 63 -5.33 -3.25 8.66
CA ASP A 63 -3.93 -3.03 9.05
C ASP A 63 -3.15 -2.29 7.93
N ALA A 64 -3.40 -2.63 6.66
CA ALA A 64 -2.82 -1.93 5.52
C ALA A 64 -3.28 -0.46 5.44
N CYS A 65 -4.58 -0.19 5.64
CA CYS A 65 -5.13 1.17 5.71
C CYS A 65 -4.51 1.99 6.85
N LEU A 66 -4.36 1.42 8.04
CA LEU A 66 -3.77 2.09 9.20
C LEU A 66 -2.31 2.48 8.95
N ARG A 67 -1.54 1.60 8.31
CA ARG A 67 -0.16 1.90 7.90
C ARG A 67 -0.11 3.04 6.88
N ALA A 68 -0.93 2.99 5.82
CA ALA A 68 -0.98 4.05 4.82
C ALA A 68 -1.33 5.42 5.44
N MET A 69 -2.35 5.45 6.31
CA MET A 69 -2.74 6.67 7.04
C MET A 69 -1.62 7.22 7.93
N THR A 70 -0.84 6.35 8.55
CA THR A 70 0.30 6.76 9.38
C THR A 70 1.37 7.46 8.55
N ILE A 71 1.70 6.89 7.38
CA ILE A 71 2.67 7.47 6.44
C ILE A 71 2.16 8.81 5.86
N ARG A 72 0.88 8.89 5.48
CA ARG A 72 0.30 10.15 4.98
C ARG A 72 0.27 11.25 6.05
N ARG A 73 0.16 10.87 7.33
CA ARG A 73 0.23 11.82 8.45
C ARG A 73 1.64 12.31 8.73
N SER A 74 2.65 11.43 8.61
CA SER A 74 4.06 11.84 8.80
C SER A 74 4.52 12.77 7.69
N THR A 75 4.14 12.49 6.44
CA THR A 75 4.47 13.30 5.26
C THR A 75 3.68 14.61 5.16
N GLY A 76 2.46 14.64 5.69
CA GLY A 76 1.59 15.83 5.71
C GLY A 76 1.90 16.86 6.79
N SER A 77 2.92 16.67 7.63
CA SER A 77 3.19 17.54 8.78
C SER A 77 4.47 18.40 8.63
N PRO A 78 4.33 19.66 8.19
CA PRO A 78 5.26 20.73 8.55
C PRO A 78 4.58 21.95 9.20
N VAL A 79 3.49 21.79 9.96
CA VAL A 79 2.99 22.86 10.84
C VAL A 79 2.69 22.28 12.22
N ALA A 80 3.52 22.68 13.18
CA ALA A 80 3.18 22.66 14.58
C ALA A 80 1.79 23.26 14.76
N VAL A 81 0.82 22.46 15.20
CA VAL A 81 -0.29 23.02 15.96
C VAL A 81 0.25 23.32 17.35
N SER A 82 1.05 24.38 17.43
CA SER A 82 1.16 25.21 18.61
C SER A 82 0.30 26.43 18.31
N ALA A 83 -0.88 26.51 18.93
CA ALA A 83 -1.57 27.76 19.19
C ALA A 83 -2.60 27.50 20.30
N ASP A 84 -2.23 27.99 21.49
CA ASP A 84 -2.99 28.41 22.67
C ASP A 84 -4.19 27.59 23.18
#